data_AF-A0A5C8JD90-F1
#
_entry.id   AF-A0A5C8JD90-F1
#
_cell.length_a   1.000
_cell.length_b   1.000
_cell.length_c   1.000
_cell.angle_alpha   90.00
_cell.angle_beta   90.00
_cell.angle_gamma   90.00
#
_symmetry.space_group_name_H-M   'P 1'
#
loop_
_entity.id
_entity.type
_entity.pdbx_description
1 polymer ?
#
loop_
_entity_poly.entity_id
_entity_poly.type
_entity_poly.pdbx_seq_one_letter_code
_entity_poly.pdbx_strand_id
1 'polypeptide(L)' 'MEEHPGTWTYDPEAEAAYIYLRGPIVPGGVARTVTVDSPMVNFDLDESGRVIGIEILAAWPGE' A
#
# COMPACT_ATOMS: atom_id res chain seq x y z
N MET A 1 -1.65 6.01 23.60
CA MET A 1 -1.40 5.73 22.17
C MET A 1 -0.88 4.32 22.10
N GLU A 2 -1.50 3.46 21.31
CA GLU A 2 -1.04 2.09 21.09
C GLU A 2 -0.18 2.09 19.83
N GLU A 3 1.04 1.57 19.90
CA GLU A 3 1.94 1.47 18.76
C GLU A 3 1.75 0.11 18.10
N HIS A 4 1.32 0.11 16.84
CA HIS A 4 1.31 -1.08 16.00
C HIS A 4 2.36 -0.90 14.91
N PRO A 5 3.36 -1.80 14.79
CA PRO A 5 4.33 -1.69 13.72
C PRO A 5 3.64 -1.97 12.38
N GLY A 6 3.69 -1.00 11.47
CA GLY A 6 3.41 -1.23 10.05
C GLY A 6 4.59 -1.95 9.40
N THR A 7 4.33 -2.65 8.29
CA THR A 7 5.37 -3.27 7.46
C THR A 7 5.36 -2.66 6.07
N TRP A 8 6.48 -2.71 5.37
CA TRP A 8 6.56 -2.26 3.99
C TRP A 8 7.49 -3.14 3.16
N THR A 9 7.28 -3.17 1.85
CA THR A 9 8.11 -3.84 0.85
C THR A 9 8.31 -2.93 -0.36
N TYR A 10 9.37 -3.15 -1.13
CA TYR A 10 9.61 -2.46 -2.40
C TYR A 10 9.70 -3.49 -3.52
N ASP A 11 8.98 -3.23 -4.62
CA ASP A 11 9.05 -3.99 -5.86
C ASP A 11 9.82 -3.17 -6.90
N PRO A 12 11.05 -3.56 -7.26
CA PRO A 12 11.84 -2.86 -8.26
C PRO A 12 11.32 -3.05 -9.69
N GLU A 13 10.55 -4.11 -9.98
CA GLU A 13 9.95 -4.31 -11.31
C GLU A 13 8.76 -3.38 -11.52
N ALA A 14 8.01 -3.09 -10.45
CA ALA A 14 6.89 -2.16 -10.46
C ALA A 14 7.27 -0.71 -10.12
N GLU A 15 8.53 -0.46 -9.72
CA GLU A 15 8.98 0.83 -9.14
C GLU A 15 8.02 1.32 -8.05
N ALA A 16 7.68 0.43 -7.11
CA ALA A 16 6.60 0.68 -6.16
C ALA A 16 6.95 0.25 -4.73
N ALA A 17 6.62 1.11 -3.76
CA ALA A 17 6.64 0.80 -2.35
C ALA A 17 5.23 0.46 -1.85
N TYR A 18 5.10 -0.65 -1.14
CA TYR A 18 3.86 -1.11 -0.53
C TYR A 18 3.95 -0.99 0.98
N ILE A 19 2.93 -0.40 1.60
CA ILE A 19 2.84 -0.18 3.04
C ILE A 19 1.59 -0.89 3.57
N TYR A 20 1.75 -1.63 4.67
CA TYR A 20 0.69 -2.43 5.27
C TYR A 20 0.55 -2.15 6.77
N LEU A 21 -0.69 -1.93 7.22
CA LEU A 21 -0.97 -1.61 8.62
C LEU A 21 -1.00 -2.85 9.55
N ARG A 22 -1.24 -4.05 9.01
CA ARG A 22 -1.39 -5.30 9.79
C ARG A 22 -0.68 -6.50 9.17
N GLY A 23 0.46 -6.28 8.52
CA GLY A 23 1.16 -7.30 7.74
C GLY A 23 0.56 -7.50 6.35
N PRO A 24 1.00 -8.53 5.60
CA PRO A 24 0.59 -8.73 4.21
C PRO A 24 -0.93 -8.83 4.06
N ILE A 25 -1.46 -8.20 3.01
CA ILE A 25 -2.88 -8.33 2.66
C ILE A 25 -3.10 -9.71 2.04
N VAL A 26 -4.00 -10.50 2.63
CA VAL A 26 -4.35 -11.83 2.10
C VAL A 26 -5.11 -11.70 0.77
N PRO A 27 -5.08 -12.73 -0.11
CA PRO A 27 -5.87 -12.72 -1.34
C PRO A 27 -7.35 -12.45 -1.06
N GLY A 28 -7.93 -11.51 -1.82
CA GLY A 28 -9.32 -11.05 -1.61
C GLY A 28 -9.49 -10.01 -0.48
N GLY A 29 -8.41 -9.61 0.20
CA GLY A 29 -8.47 -8.59 1.25
C GLY A 29 -8.74 -7.18 0.73
N VAL A 30 -8.31 -6.88 -0.51
CA VAL A 30 -8.62 -5.61 -1.18
C VAL A 30 -9.99 -5.70 -1.84
N ALA A 31 -10.94 -4.93 -1.35
CA ALA A 31 -12.27 -4.81 -1.94
C ALA A 31 -12.32 -3.72 -3.03
N ARG A 32 -11.50 -2.66 -2.87
CA ARG A 32 -11.43 -1.54 -3.81
C ARG A 32 -10.10 -0.83 -3.71
N THR A 33 -9.56 -0.42 -4.86
CA THR A 33 -8.42 0.49 -4.93
C THR A 33 -8.88 1.90 -5.31
N VAL A 34 -8.32 2.91 -4.65
CA VAL A 34 -8.55 4.33 -4.94
C VAL A 34 -7.22 4.99 -5.27
N THR A 35 -7.06 5.37 -6.53
CA THR A 35 -5.91 6.13 -7.00
C THR A 35 -6.07 7.61 -6.65
N VAL A 36 -5.05 8.20 -6.06
CA VAL A 36 -4.90 9.65 -5.91
C VAL A 36 -3.65 10.10 -6.65
N ASP A 37 -3.67 11.34 -7.15
CA ASP A 37 -2.54 11.93 -7.89
C ASP A 37 -2.04 11.03 -9.04
N SER A 38 -2.95 10.75 -9.97
CA SER A 38 -2.85 9.61 -10.89
C SER A 38 -1.54 9.58 -11.71
N PRO A 39 -0.75 8.48 -11.67
CA PRO A 39 -0.94 7.22 -10.92
C PRO A 39 -0.04 7.05 -9.67
N MET A 40 0.43 8.13 -9.03
CA MET A 40 1.50 8.06 -8.03
C MET A 40 1.15 7.30 -6.74
N VAL A 41 -0.11 7.34 -6.28
CA VAL A 41 -0.49 6.69 -5.01
C VAL A 41 -1.82 5.96 -5.12
N ASN A 42 -1.85 4.71 -4.66
CA ASN A 42 -3.05 3.89 -4.58
C ASN A 42 -3.35 3.52 -3.13
N PHE A 43 -4.60 3.73 -2.71
CA PHE A 43 -5.13 3.25 -1.44
C PHE A 43 -5.93 1.97 -1.67
N ASP A 44 -5.60 0.92 -0.93
CA ASP A 44 -6.37 -0.32 -0.92
C ASP A 44 -7.32 -0.33 0.27
N LEU A 45 -8.62 -0.49 -0.03
CA LEU A 45 -9.70 -0.45 0.95
C LEU A 45 -10.29 -1.86 1.16
N ASP A 46 -10.61 -2.19 2.41
CA ASP A 46 -11.43 -3.35 2.77
C ASP A 46 -12.92 -3.14 2.42
N GLU A 47 -13.74 -4.16 2.63
CA GLU A 47 -15.21 -4.10 2.37
C GLU A 47 -15.93 -3.04 3.22
N SER A 48 -15.35 -2.63 4.35
CA SER A 48 -15.88 -1.56 5.21
C SER A 48 -15.41 -0.16 4.77
N GLY A 49 -14.60 -0.06 3.70
CA GLY A 49 -14.04 1.18 3.21
C GLY A 49 -12.85 1.70 4.03
N ARG A 50 -12.19 0.85 4.83
CA ARG A 50 -10.98 1.24 5.57
C ARG A 50 -9.73 0.94 4.77
N VAL A 51 -8.75 1.84 4.82
CA VAL A 51 -7.44 1.61 4.21
C VAL A 51 -6.72 0.47 4.94
N ILE A 52 -6.28 -0.51 4.16
CA ILE A 52 -5.49 -1.66 4.62
C ILE A 52 -4.10 -1.72 3.97
N GLY A 53 -3.93 -1.01 2.85
CA GLY A 53 -2.67 -0.89 2.13
C GLY A 53 -2.51 0.45 1.43
N ILE A 54 -1.26 0.85 1.22
CA ILE A 54 -0.89 1.97 0.37
C ILE A 54 0.19 1.49 -0.59
N GLU A 55 -0.01 1.70 -1.88
CA GLU A 55 1.03 1.57 -2.90
C GLU A 55 1.44 2.97 -3.34
N ILE A 56 2.75 3.20 -3.43
CA ILE A 56 3.35 4.45 -3.88
C ILE A 56 4.27 4.09 -5.05
N LEU A 57 3.97 4.61 -6.23
CA LEU A 57 4.90 4.55 -7.35
C LEU A 57 6.04 5.53 -7.08
N ALA A 58 7.24 5.01 -6.90
CA ALA A 58 8.42 5.77 -6.60
C ALA A 58 9.67 4.99 -7.00
N ALA A 59 10.63 5.68 -7.61
CA ALA A 59 11.97 5.15 -7.75
C ALA A 59 12.66 5.04 -6.38
N TRP A 60 13.50 4.03 -6.22
CA TRP A 60 14.30 3.89 -5.01
C TRP A 60 15.33 5.03 -4.91
N PRO A 61 15.59 5.61 -3.72
CA PRO A 61 16.60 6.66 -3.59
C PRO A 61 18.00 6.14 -3.97
N GLY A 62 18.61 6.77 -4.97
CA GLY A 62 19.99 6.47 -5.40
C GLY A 62 20.13 5.75 -6.75
N GLU A 63 19.02 5.54 -7.47
CA GLU A 63 19.03 5.29 -8.91
C GLU A 63 19.00 6.61 -9.73
#